data_AF-A0AAV2Q186-F1
#
_entry.id   AF-A0AAV2Q186-F1
#
_cell.length_a   1.000
_cell.length_b   1.000
_cell.length_c   1.000
_cell.angle_alpha   90.00
_cell.angle_beta   90.00
_cell.angle_gamma   90.00
#
_symmetry.space_group_name_H-M   'P 1'
#
loop_
_entity.id
_entity.type
_entity.pdbx_description
1 polymer ?
#
loop_
_entity_poly.entity_id
_entity_poly.type
_entity_poly.pdbx_seq_one_letter_code
_entity_poly.pdbx_strand_id
1 'polypeptide(L)'
;VVFCNEECRSKGWNKFHMKECPVFSQLHRLGGGGAFISAYRIIAAHNLDELKGFVTQFQKVFKKSPLDQIHNEDQICDSDSYRSIYFLEGNIKNMETKKLYCLSIIAFIMTQLLIKSNRFFVNNTGDKSVPDIEDVIFIGSLFIRHIAGVCCNAYGVKETPVIVNKKNFSKQELSIGSGTYIAESLFNHSCIPSAFIFFYGNVGVCRATRYIPSGSQVNICYIEIYYSEPDRNIRRKSLFDAYSFICNCDVCLSNCKLSLSGIKMSGFTFPKLRTKDNRVSRNDFENTASLKKELCLII
;
A
#
# COMPACT_ATOMS: atom_id res chain seq x y z
N VAL A 1 -3.83 -4.50 20.74
CA VAL A 1 -4.49 -4.19 19.45
C VAL A 1 -5.86 -3.63 19.75
N VAL A 2 -6.27 -2.55 19.07
CA VAL A 2 -7.59 -1.92 19.24
C VAL A 2 -8.36 -2.05 17.93
N PHE A 3 -9.66 -2.32 18.03
CA PHE A 3 -10.57 -2.42 16.88
C PHE A 3 -11.66 -1.36 17.01
N CYS A 4 -12.19 -0.87 15.88
CA CYS A 4 -13.17 0.22 15.89
C CYS A 4 -14.55 -0.21 16.41
N ASN A 5 -14.87 -1.50 16.36
CA ASN A 5 -16.10 -2.09 16.90
C ASN A 5 -15.93 -3.61 17.11
N GLU A 6 -16.95 -4.24 17.66
CA GLU A 6 -16.98 -5.68 17.95
C GLU A 6 -16.86 -6.55 16.69
N GLU A 7 -17.52 -6.16 15.61
CA GLU A 7 -17.46 -6.88 14.34
C GLU A 7 -16.03 -6.93 13.78
N CYS A 8 -15.32 -5.81 13.78
CA CYS A 8 -13.92 -5.72 13.40
C CYS A 8 -13.02 -6.51 14.34
N ARG A 9 -13.33 -6.56 15.65
CA ARG A 9 -12.61 -7.40 16.61
C ARG A 9 -12.75 -8.87 16.26
N SER A 10 -13.97 -9.38 16.03
CA SER A 10 -14.19 -10.78 15.66
C SER A 10 -13.54 -11.12 14.32
N LYS A 11 -13.70 -10.27 13.30
CA LYS A 11 -13.05 -10.44 11.99
C LYS A 11 -11.52 -10.47 12.12
N GLY A 12 -10.94 -9.53 12.87
CA GLY A 12 -9.50 -9.47 13.10
C GLY A 12 -8.98 -10.67 13.88
N TRP A 13 -9.68 -11.09 14.93
CA TRP A 13 -9.36 -12.28 15.73
C TRP A 13 -9.27 -13.54 14.86
N ASN A 14 -10.34 -13.81 14.10
CA ASN A 14 -10.46 -15.02 13.31
C ASN A 14 -9.51 -15.03 12.11
N LYS A 15 -9.24 -13.88 11.50
CA LYS A 15 -8.33 -13.81 10.34
C LYS A 15 -6.86 -13.92 10.75
N PHE A 16 -6.36 -13.04 11.62
CA PHE A 16 -4.91 -12.93 11.85
C PHE A 16 -4.52 -12.76 13.31
N HIS A 17 -5.35 -12.11 14.13
CA HIS A 17 -4.93 -11.69 15.46
C HIS A 17 -4.76 -12.87 16.42
N MET A 18 -5.51 -13.97 16.26
CA MET A 18 -5.30 -15.19 17.04
C MET A 18 -3.88 -15.76 16.87
N LYS A 19 -3.28 -15.62 15.67
CA LYS A 19 -1.91 -16.08 15.37
C LYS A 19 -0.86 -15.03 15.74
N GLU A 20 -1.18 -13.75 15.61
CA GLU A 20 -0.32 -12.61 15.95
C GLU A 20 -0.19 -12.39 17.47
N CYS A 21 -1.27 -12.59 18.24
CA CYS A 21 -1.39 -12.18 19.64
C CYS A 21 -0.25 -12.70 20.54
N PRO A 22 0.17 -13.99 20.48
CA PRO A 22 1.22 -14.51 21.36
C PRO A 22 2.61 -13.87 21.14
N VAL A 23 2.83 -13.30 19.95
CA VAL A 23 4.13 -12.75 19.54
C VAL A 23 4.09 -11.26 19.20
N PHE A 24 2.96 -10.60 19.45
CA PHE A 24 2.73 -9.21 19.05
C PHE A 24 3.76 -8.25 19.65
N SER A 25 4.14 -8.46 20.91
CA SER A 25 5.13 -7.58 21.59
C SER A 25 6.51 -7.66 20.94
N GLN A 26 6.92 -8.85 20.50
CA GLN A 26 8.19 -9.11 19.83
C GLN A 26 8.16 -8.57 18.41
N LEU A 27 7.06 -8.79 17.69
CA LEU A 27 6.84 -8.25 16.35
C LEU A 27 6.94 -6.72 16.35
N HIS A 28 6.31 -6.04 17.32
CA HIS A 28 6.37 -4.59 17.45
C HIS A 28 7.80 -4.08 17.74
N ARG A 29 8.59 -4.83 18.53
CA ARG A 29 9.98 -4.46 18.87
C ARG A 29 10.96 -4.59 17.69
N LEU A 30 10.59 -5.24 16.58
CA LEU A 30 11.44 -5.34 15.39
C LEU A 30 11.67 -3.99 14.70
N GLY A 31 10.87 -2.96 15.00
CA GLY A 31 11.16 -1.58 14.56
C GLY A 31 10.81 -1.25 13.10
N GLY A 32 10.11 -2.13 12.37
CA GLY A 32 9.64 -1.86 11.00
C GLY A 32 8.24 -1.23 10.88
N GLY A 33 7.69 -0.74 11.98
CA GLY A 33 6.40 -0.05 12.03
C GLY A 33 5.25 -0.87 11.43
N GLY A 34 4.38 -0.18 10.68
CA GLY A 34 3.20 -0.79 10.04
C GLY A 34 3.55 -1.84 8.99
N ALA A 35 4.72 -1.75 8.32
CA ALA A 35 5.05 -2.65 7.21
C ALA A 35 5.23 -4.10 7.67
N PHE A 36 5.97 -4.32 8.77
CA PHE A 36 6.22 -5.67 9.28
C PHE A 36 4.95 -6.29 9.85
N ILE A 37 4.12 -5.49 10.54
CA ILE A 37 2.83 -5.93 11.06
C ILE A 37 1.89 -6.31 9.91
N SER A 38 1.81 -5.50 8.86
CA SER A 38 1.01 -5.79 7.67
C SER A 38 1.47 -7.06 6.96
N ALA A 39 2.78 -7.23 6.73
CA ALA A 39 3.32 -8.44 6.11
C ALA A 39 3.03 -9.70 6.95
N TYR A 40 3.13 -9.61 8.28
CA TYR A 40 2.73 -10.69 9.18
C TYR A 40 1.25 -11.02 9.07
N ARG A 41 0.38 -10.01 9.04
CA ARG A 41 -1.06 -10.20 8.92
C ARG A 41 -1.48 -10.78 7.57
N ILE A 42 -0.80 -10.40 6.49
CA ILE A 42 -1.03 -10.96 5.15
C ILE A 42 -0.82 -12.49 5.18
N ILE A 43 0.29 -12.96 5.77
CA ILE A 43 0.55 -14.40 5.88
C ILE A 43 -0.37 -15.06 6.91
N ALA A 44 -0.52 -14.46 8.09
CA ALA A 44 -1.34 -15.00 9.17
C ALA A 44 -2.83 -15.09 8.82
N ALA A 45 -3.32 -14.34 7.82
CA ALA A 45 -4.68 -14.42 7.32
C ALA A 45 -5.02 -15.78 6.66
N HIS A 46 -4.01 -16.58 6.34
CA HIS A 46 -4.15 -17.86 5.64
C HIS A 46 -3.58 -19.02 6.47
N ASN A 47 -3.82 -20.25 6.01
CA ASN A 47 -3.07 -21.43 6.45
C ASN A 47 -1.96 -21.79 5.43
N LEU A 48 -1.07 -22.72 5.81
CA LEU A 48 0.08 -23.08 5.01
C LEU A 48 -0.30 -23.70 3.64
N ASP A 49 -1.31 -24.57 3.62
CA ASP A 49 -1.75 -25.26 2.41
C ASP A 49 -2.40 -24.29 1.41
N GLU A 50 -3.21 -23.34 1.90
CA GLU A 50 -3.76 -22.25 1.08
C GLU A 50 -2.64 -21.45 0.42
N LEU A 51 -1.63 -21.03 1.17
CA LEU A 51 -0.50 -20.25 0.65
C LEU A 51 0.29 -21.03 -0.41
N LYS A 52 0.59 -22.31 -0.15
CA LYS A 52 1.26 -23.19 -1.12
C LYS A 52 0.40 -23.35 -2.39
N GLY A 53 -0.90 -23.52 -2.23
CA GLY A 53 -1.87 -23.60 -3.33
C GLY A 53 -1.87 -22.34 -4.19
N PHE A 54 -1.95 -21.15 -3.58
CA PHE A 54 -1.87 -19.88 -4.28
C PHE A 54 -0.56 -19.73 -5.06
N VAL A 55 0.58 -19.95 -4.42
CA VAL A 55 1.88 -19.79 -5.10
C VAL A 55 2.04 -20.77 -6.26
N THR A 56 1.57 -22.01 -6.10
CA THR A 56 1.56 -23.02 -7.18
C THR A 56 0.69 -22.56 -8.35
N GLN A 57 -0.50 -22.02 -8.09
CA GLN A 57 -1.35 -21.45 -9.13
C GLN A 57 -0.67 -20.27 -9.84
N PHE A 58 0.03 -19.42 -9.09
CA PHE A 58 0.68 -18.21 -9.59
C PHE A 58 1.88 -18.49 -10.50
N GLN A 59 2.52 -19.65 -10.41
CA GLN A 59 3.61 -20.06 -11.30
C GLN A 59 3.25 -19.92 -12.79
N LYS A 60 1.97 -20.15 -13.13
CA LYS A 60 1.45 -20.05 -14.51
C LYS A 60 1.49 -18.62 -15.07
N VAL A 61 1.54 -17.61 -14.20
CA VAL A 61 1.47 -16.19 -14.60
C VAL A 61 2.75 -15.41 -14.35
N PHE A 62 3.76 -15.99 -13.70
CA PHE A 62 5.05 -15.30 -13.42
C PHE A 62 5.78 -14.77 -14.65
N LYS A 63 5.52 -15.34 -15.83
CA LYS A 63 6.11 -14.90 -17.10
C LYS A 63 5.24 -13.91 -17.87
N LYS A 64 4.02 -13.63 -17.40
CA LYS A 64 3.11 -12.65 -18.02
C LYS A 64 3.47 -11.22 -17.61
N SER A 65 2.83 -10.24 -18.23
CA SER A 65 3.00 -8.83 -17.86
C SER A 65 2.61 -8.58 -16.40
N PRO A 66 3.13 -7.53 -15.73
CA PRO A 66 2.73 -7.19 -14.36
C PRO A 66 1.22 -7.00 -14.20
N LEU A 67 0.55 -6.46 -15.22
CA LEU A 67 -0.91 -6.28 -15.20
C LEU A 67 -1.63 -7.64 -15.27
N ASP A 68 -1.21 -8.55 -16.14
CA ASP A 68 -1.78 -9.91 -16.21
C ASP A 68 -1.53 -10.75 -14.94
N GLN A 69 -0.50 -10.39 -14.18
CA GLN A 69 -0.20 -11.02 -12.90
C GLN A 69 -1.19 -10.59 -11.82
N ILE A 70 -1.63 -9.34 -11.83
CA ILE A 70 -2.57 -8.78 -10.84
C ILE A 70 -4.02 -9.07 -11.24
N HIS A 71 -4.37 -8.87 -12.51
CA HIS A 71 -5.72 -9.16 -13.01
C HIS A 71 -6.01 -10.66 -13.00
N ASN A 72 -7.28 -11.00 -12.77
CA ASN A 72 -7.81 -12.35 -12.93
C ASN A 72 -8.09 -12.65 -14.42
N GLU A 73 -8.63 -13.83 -14.70
CA GLU A 73 -8.93 -14.28 -16.07
C GLU A 73 -9.94 -13.37 -16.79
N ASP A 74 -10.81 -12.69 -16.03
CA ASP A 74 -11.82 -11.74 -16.51
C ASP A 74 -11.26 -10.31 -16.68
N GLN A 75 -9.95 -10.11 -16.57
CA GLN A 75 -9.30 -8.79 -16.60
C GLN A 75 -9.73 -7.86 -15.45
N ILE A 76 -10.16 -8.43 -14.32
CA ILE A 76 -10.59 -7.69 -13.13
C ILE A 76 -9.48 -7.72 -12.07
N CYS A 77 -9.15 -6.56 -11.52
CA CYS A 77 -8.29 -6.43 -10.37
C CYS A 77 -9.14 -6.57 -9.11
N ASP A 78 -9.18 -7.78 -8.54
CA ASP A 78 -9.85 -8.02 -7.27
C ASP A 78 -8.92 -7.59 -6.11
N SER A 79 -9.23 -6.43 -5.52
CA SER A 79 -8.46 -5.86 -4.42
C SER A 79 -8.52 -6.67 -3.12
N ASP A 80 -9.51 -7.55 -2.97
CA ASP A 80 -9.67 -8.40 -1.78
C ASP A 80 -8.94 -9.75 -1.94
N SER A 81 -8.42 -10.05 -3.13
CA SER A 81 -7.72 -11.30 -3.42
C SER A 81 -6.27 -11.29 -2.90
N TYR A 82 -5.80 -12.47 -2.44
CA TYR A 82 -4.38 -12.66 -2.10
C TYR A 82 -3.46 -12.48 -3.32
N ARG A 83 -3.97 -12.73 -4.53
CA ARG A 83 -3.25 -12.53 -5.79
C ARG A 83 -2.78 -11.09 -5.95
N SER A 84 -3.69 -10.13 -5.76
CA SER A 84 -3.38 -8.72 -5.96
C SER A 84 -2.29 -8.22 -5.01
N ILE A 85 -2.33 -8.61 -3.73
CA ILE A 85 -1.28 -8.22 -2.76
C ILE A 85 0.05 -8.94 -3.02
N TYR A 86 0.00 -10.21 -3.45
CA TYR A 86 1.20 -11.00 -3.75
C TYR A 86 2.04 -10.40 -4.89
N PHE A 87 1.36 -9.87 -5.91
CA PHE A 87 1.99 -9.34 -7.12
C PHE A 87 2.36 -7.87 -7.08
N LEU A 88 2.13 -7.18 -5.95
CA LEU A 88 2.63 -5.82 -5.80
C LEU A 88 4.16 -5.76 -5.96
N GLU A 89 4.63 -4.77 -6.72
CA GLU A 89 6.05 -4.60 -7.00
C GLU A 89 6.78 -4.16 -5.72
N GLY A 90 7.81 -4.90 -5.35
CA GLY A 90 8.66 -4.59 -4.20
C GLY A 90 10.06 -4.10 -4.60
N ASN A 91 10.37 -4.04 -5.89
CA ASN A 91 11.67 -3.71 -6.48
C ASN A 91 12.84 -4.52 -5.90
N ILE A 92 12.59 -5.75 -5.45
CA ILE A 92 13.57 -6.63 -4.78
C ILE A 92 14.81 -6.81 -5.65
N LYS A 93 14.64 -6.98 -6.97
CA LYS A 93 15.75 -7.17 -7.93
C LYS A 93 16.71 -5.97 -8.02
N ASN A 94 16.23 -4.78 -7.67
CA ASN A 94 16.98 -3.53 -7.73
C ASN A 94 17.51 -3.10 -6.36
N MET A 95 17.20 -3.84 -5.30
CA MET A 95 17.66 -3.52 -3.95
C MET A 95 19.17 -3.76 -3.82
N GLU A 96 19.83 -2.89 -3.08
CA GLU A 96 21.22 -3.09 -2.70
C GLU A 96 21.40 -4.36 -1.85
N THR A 97 22.55 -5.04 -2.00
CA THR A 97 22.88 -6.26 -1.25
C THR A 97 22.71 -6.11 0.27
N LYS A 98 23.07 -4.94 0.83
CA LYS A 98 22.87 -4.64 2.25
C LYS A 98 21.39 -4.68 2.65
N LYS A 99 20.51 -4.08 1.83
CA LYS A 99 19.06 -4.06 2.07
C LYS A 99 18.47 -5.47 1.95
N LEU A 100 18.91 -6.25 0.95
CA LEU A 100 18.52 -7.65 0.80
C LEU A 100 18.95 -8.51 2.00
N TYR A 101 20.18 -8.34 2.48
CA TYR A 101 20.67 -9.05 3.66
C TYR A 101 19.85 -8.74 4.91
N CYS A 102 19.58 -7.45 5.18
CA CYS A 102 18.71 -7.05 6.28
C CYS A 102 17.30 -7.62 6.13
N LEU A 103 16.74 -7.61 4.92
CA LEU A 103 15.41 -8.15 4.63
C LEU A 103 15.35 -9.66 4.91
N SER A 104 16.38 -10.41 4.52
CA SER A 104 16.48 -11.85 4.81
C SER A 104 16.54 -12.15 6.31
N ILE A 105 17.29 -11.36 7.09
CA ILE A 105 17.33 -11.49 8.55
C ILE A 105 15.95 -11.24 9.16
N ILE A 106 15.28 -10.15 8.76
CA ILE A 106 13.95 -9.81 9.27
C ILE A 106 12.94 -10.91 8.90
N ALA A 107 12.96 -11.39 7.66
CA ALA A 107 12.08 -12.47 7.22
C ALA A 107 12.31 -13.76 8.01
N PHE A 108 13.57 -14.10 8.31
CA PHE A 108 13.89 -15.24 9.17
C PHE A 108 13.33 -15.04 10.58
N ILE A 109 13.55 -13.88 11.21
CA ILE A 109 13.03 -13.58 12.54
C ILE A 109 11.50 -13.65 12.56
N MET A 110 10.83 -13.07 11.56
CA MET A 110 9.37 -13.11 11.46
C MET A 110 8.84 -14.54 11.25
N THR A 111 9.56 -15.37 10.50
CA THR A 111 9.26 -16.81 10.37
C THR A 111 9.36 -17.50 11.73
N GLN A 112 10.41 -17.21 12.52
CA GLN A 112 10.56 -17.75 13.87
C GLN A 112 9.45 -17.26 14.81
N LEU A 113 8.99 -16.02 14.69
CA LEU A 113 7.83 -15.51 15.44
C LEU A 113 6.54 -16.22 15.03
N LEU A 114 6.36 -16.51 13.74
CA LEU A 114 5.21 -17.28 13.25
C LEU A 114 5.21 -18.72 13.80
N ILE A 115 6.37 -19.37 13.87
CA ILE A 115 6.54 -20.67 14.55
C ILE A 115 6.21 -20.57 16.04
N LYS A 116 6.80 -19.57 16.73
CA LYS A 116 6.58 -19.34 18.16
C LYS A 116 5.16 -18.95 18.53
N SER A 117 4.34 -18.51 17.57
CA SER A 117 2.92 -18.31 17.81
C SER A 117 2.24 -19.60 18.29
N ASN A 118 2.72 -20.77 17.87
CA ASN A 118 2.09 -22.08 18.05
C ASN A 118 0.63 -22.11 17.52
N ARG A 119 0.30 -21.24 16.56
CA ARG A 119 -1.08 -21.05 16.02
C ARG A 119 -1.14 -21.06 14.49
N PHE A 120 0.01 -20.96 13.82
CA PHE A 120 0.08 -20.98 12.36
C PHE A 120 0.45 -22.37 11.84
N PHE A 121 1.54 -22.96 12.33
CA PHE A 121 1.93 -24.33 12.03
C PHE A 121 1.16 -25.27 12.95
N VAL A 122 0.07 -25.80 12.42
CA VAL A 122 -0.80 -26.76 13.08
C VAL A 122 -1.10 -27.92 12.14
N ASN A 123 -1.43 -29.08 12.69
CA ASN A 123 -1.93 -30.22 11.91
C ASN A 123 -3.45 -30.08 11.64
N ASN A 124 -4.06 -31.07 10.99
CA ASN A 124 -5.48 -31.08 10.65
C ASN A 124 -6.42 -31.07 11.87
N THR A 125 -5.94 -31.45 13.05
CA THR A 125 -6.70 -31.40 14.31
C THR A 125 -6.51 -30.07 15.06
N GLY A 126 -5.66 -29.17 14.55
CA GLY A 126 -5.35 -27.88 15.16
C GLY A 126 -4.24 -27.94 16.21
N ASP A 127 -3.61 -29.10 16.42
CA ASP A 127 -2.48 -29.25 17.32
C ASP A 127 -1.21 -28.69 16.69
N LYS A 128 -0.32 -28.15 17.54
CA LYS A 128 0.96 -27.59 17.10
C LYS A 128 1.75 -28.60 16.27
N SER A 129 2.19 -28.17 15.09
CA SER A 129 3.15 -28.90 14.26
C SER A 129 4.50 -28.19 14.21
N VAL A 130 5.56 -28.95 13.93
CA VAL A 130 6.90 -28.41 13.67
C VAL A 130 7.08 -28.36 12.16
N PRO A 131 7.30 -27.17 11.56
CA PRO A 131 7.57 -27.10 10.12
C PRO A 131 8.92 -27.71 9.79
N ASP A 132 9.02 -28.28 8.59
CA ASP A 132 10.30 -28.68 8.03
C ASP A 132 11.07 -27.49 7.46
N ILE A 133 12.26 -27.75 6.92
CA ILE A 133 13.11 -26.71 6.34
C ILE A 133 12.51 -26.07 5.09
N GLU A 134 11.74 -26.82 4.29
CA GLU A 134 11.13 -26.32 3.07
C GLU A 134 10.00 -25.34 3.40
N ASP A 135 9.19 -25.65 4.42
CA ASP A 135 8.16 -24.77 4.97
C ASP A 135 8.75 -23.47 5.50
N VAL A 136 9.89 -23.56 6.22
CA VAL A 136 10.61 -22.38 6.73
C VAL A 136 11.11 -21.51 5.59
N ILE A 137 11.72 -22.10 4.56
CA ILE A 137 12.20 -21.38 3.37
C ILE A 137 11.04 -20.75 2.60
N PHE A 138 9.94 -21.47 2.45
CA PHE A 138 8.74 -21.01 1.76
C PHE A 138 8.14 -19.78 2.45
N ILE A 139 7.88 -19.88 3.76
CA ILE A 139 7.34 -18.76 4.55
C ILE A 139 8.32 -17.59 4.62
N GLY A 140 9.61 -17.86 4.81
CA GLY A 140 10.64 -16.81 4.75
C GLY A 140 10.64 -16.06 3.42
N SER A 141 10.48 -16.77 2.31
CA SER A 141 10.37 -16.17 0.97
C SER A 141 9.11 -15.30 0.82
N LEU A 142 7.98 -15.73 1.39
CA LEU A 142 6.77 -14.92 1.43
C LEU A 142 6.94 -13.66 2.29
N PHE A 143 7.64 -13.73 3.42
CA PHE A 143 7.95 -12.54 4.21
C PHE A 143 8.80 -11.54 3.43
N ILE A 144 9.84 -11.99 2.72
CA ILE A 144 10.64 -11.11 1.85
C ILE A 144 9.75 -10.42 0.82
N ARG A 145 8.89 -11.19 0.13
CA ARG A 145 7.94 -10.67 -0.87
C ARG A 145 7.03 -9.61 -0.28
N HIS A 146 6.32 -9.93 0.80
CA HIS A 146 5.28 -9.06 1.37
C HIS A 146 5.86 -7.86 2.10
N ILE A 147 7.01 -7.96 2.76
CA ILE A 147 7.67 -6.80 3.35
C ILE A 147 8.10 -5.83 2.25
N ALA A 148 8.75 -6.32 1.19
CA ALA A 148 9.17 -5.48 0.07
C ALA A 148 7.98 -4.82 -0.64
N GLY A 149 6.93 -5.61 -0.93
CA GLY A 149 5.69 -5.13 -1.52
C GLY A 149 5.04 -4.06 -0.64
N VAL A 150 4.81 -4.33 0.65
CA VAL A 150 4.19 -3.36 1.56
C VAL A 150 5.05 -2.09 1.70
N CYS A 151 6.37 -2.19 1.85
CA CYS A 151 7.24 -1.01 1.94
C CYS A 151 7.17 -0.11 0.70
N CYS A 152 6.96 -0.69 -0.49
CA CYS A 152 6.86 0.07 -1.74
C CYS A 152 5.45 0.58 -2.05
N ASN A 153 4.41 0.06 -1.37
CA ASN A 153 3.03 0.26 -1.79
C ASN A 153 2.09 0.71 -0.67
N ALA A 154 2.56 0.75 0.58
CA ALA A 154 1.77 1.25 1.70
C ALA A 154 1.70 2.78 1.68
N TYR A 155 0.51 3.28 1.94
CA TYR A 155 0.22 4.69 2.09
C TYR A 155 0.03 5.04 3.56
N GLY A 156 0.56 6.19 3.97
CA GLY A 156 0.16 6.83 5.22
C GLY A 156 -1.26 7.39 5.06
N VAL A 157 -2.20 6.88 5.84
CA VAL A 157 -3.57 7.39 5.88
C VAL A 157 -3.54 8.64 6.74
N LYS A 158 -3.86 9.77 6.11
CA LYS A 158 -3.81 11.09 6.73
C LYS A 158 -5.20 11.73 6.73
N GLU A 159 -5.53 12.41 7.81
CA GLU A 159 -6.68 13.29 7.89
C GLU A 159 -6.20 14.75 7.96
N THR A 160 -6.91 15.66 7.29
CA THR A 160 -6.63 17.10 7.36
C THR A 160 -7.78 17.80 8.08
N PRO A 161 -7.82 17.77 9.43
CA PRO A 161 -8.83 18.50 10.18
C PRO A 161 -8.75 20.00 9.89
N VAL A 162 -9.90 20.62 9.66
CA VAL A 162 -10.02 22.08 9.61
C VAL A 162 -10.22 22.57 11.04
N ILE A 163 -9.14 22.99 11.70
CA ILE A 163 -9.23 23.62 13.02
C ILE A 163 -9.66 25.07 12.82
N VAL A 164 -10.95 25.35 13.01
CA VAL A 164 -11.48 26.71 12.99
C VAL A 164 -11.24 27.35 14.35
N ASN A 165 -10.15 28.10 14.49
CA ASN A 165 -9.96 29.00 15.63
C ASN A 165 -10.12 30.45 15.15
N LYS A 166 -10.82 31.28 15.95
CA LYS A 166 -11.39 32.60 15.60
C LYS A 166 -10.47 33.62 14.90
N LYS A 167 -9.16 33.35 14.72
CA LYS A 167 -8.21 34.23 14.01
C LYS A 167 -7.17 33.52 13.13
N ASN A 168 -7.04 32.19 13.14
CA ASN A 168 -5.99 31.49 12.38
C ASN A 168 -6.51 30.18 11.78
N PHE A 169 -6.29 30.00 10.47
CA PHE A 169 -6.48 28.73 9.78
C PHE A 169 -5.17 27.93 9.86
N SER A 170 -5.12 26.90 10.72
CA SER A 170 -4.02 25.92 10.70
C SER A 170 -4.50 24.65 10.02
N LYS A 171 -3.91 24.32 8.85
CA LYS A 171 -4.02 22.98 8.27
C LYS A 171 -2.96 22.11 8.91
N GLN A 172 -3.36 21.14 9.72
CA GLN A 172 -2.45 20.11 10.23
C GLN A 172 -2.84 18.79 9.57
N GLU A 173 -1.89 18.12 8.90
CA GLU A 173 -2.08 16.74 8.49
C GLU A 173 -1.80 15.84 9.70
N LEU A 174 -2.78 15.02 10.08
CA LEU A 174 -2.64 14.02 11.13
C LEU A 174 -2.52 12.65 10.48
N SER A 175 -1.41 11.96 10.72
CA SER A 175 -1.28 10.54 10.36
C SER A 175 -2.15 9.72 11.32
N ILE A 176 -3.15 9.04 10.77
CA ILE A 176 -4.10 8.21 11.54
C ILE A 176 -3.89 6.71 11.30
N GLY A 177 -3.03 6.34 10.34
CA GLY A 177 -2.68 4.94 10.11
C GLY A 177 -1.87 4.72 8.84
N SER A 178 -1.77 3.46 8.43
CA SER A 178 -1.18 3.05 7.16
C SER A 178 -2.00 1.94 6.53
N GLY A 179 -2.12 1.93 5.21
CA GLY A 179 -2.84 0.88 4.48
C GLY A 179 -2.22 0.63 3.11
N THR A 180 -2.39 -0.60 2.60
CA THR A 180 -2.04 -0.92 1.22
C THR A 180 -3.30 -0.89 0.37
N TYR A 181 -3.31 -0.06 -0.66
CA TYR A 181 -4.47 0.23 -1.48
C TYR A 181 -4.20 -0.25 -2.90
N ILE A 182 -4.74 -1.42 -3.26
CA ILE A 182 -4.34 -2.15 -4.47
C ILE A 182 -4.44 -1.28 -5.73
N ALA A 183 -5.55 -0.57 -5.94
CA ALA A 183 -5.73 0.25 -7.14
C ALA A 183 -4.72 1.40 -7.19
N GLU A 184 -4.51 2.09 -6.07
CA GLU A 184 -3.57 3.18 -5.91
C GLU A 184 -2.11 2.73 -6.05
N SER A 185 -1.79 1.50 -5.65
CA SER A 185 -0.47 0.90 -5.80
C SER A 185 -0.08 0.61 -7.26
N LEU A 186 -1.03 0.67 -8.21
CA LEU A 186 -0.75 0.50 -9.64
C LEU A 186 -0.23 1.77 -10.32
N PHE A 187 -0.39 2.95 -9.69
CA PHE A 187 0.06 4.20 -10.27
C PHE A 187 1.56 4.38 -10.11
N ASN A 188 2.28 4.47 -11.22
CA ASN A 188 3.72 4.75 -11.19
C ASN A 188 4.02 6.19 -10.72
N HIS A 189 5.27 6.38 -10.31
CA HIS A 189 5.80 7.68 -9.95
C HIS A 189 6.04 8.60 -11.16
N SER A 190 5.74 9.89 -10.99
CA SER A 190 6.31 10.97 -11.79
C SER A 190 6.62 12.17 -10.90
N CYS A 191 7.77 12.83 -11.13
CA CYS A 191 8.05 14.15 -10.56
C CYS A 191 7.28 15.27 -11.28
N ILE A 192 6.27 14.95 -12.09
CA ILE A 192 5.25 15.89 -12.55
C ILE A 192 3.96 15.09 -12.69
N PRO A 193 3.26 14.79 -11.57
CA PRO A 193 2.21 13.80 -11.53
C PRO A 193 0.94 14.28 -12.24
N SER A 194 0.25 13.38 -12.92
CA SER A 194 -1.04 13.64 -13.57
C SER A 194 -2.22 13.52 -12.62
N ALA A 195 -2.03 12.90 -11.46
CA ALA A 195 -3.02 12.75 -10.42
C ALA A 195 -2.40 12.89 -9.01
N PHE A 196 -3.26 13.09 -8.01
CA PHE A 196 -2.87 13.05 -6.61
C PHE A 196 -3.84 12.18 -5.81
N ILE A 197 -3.33 11.58 -4.73
CA ILE A 197 -4.10 10.75 -3.81
C ILE A 197 -4.30 11.52 -2.51
N PHE A 198 -5.51 11.44 -1.97
CA PHE A 198 -5.86 11.89 -0.63
C PHE A 198 -6.81 10.88 0.01
N PHE A 199 -7.05 11.01 1.31
CA PHE A 199 -7.86 10.06 2.06
C PHE A 199 -9.09 10.73 2.66
N TYR A 200 -10.22 10.03 2.60
CA TYR A 200 -11.42 10.33 3.38
C TYR A 200 -11.68 9.15 4.32
N GLY A 201 -11.30 9.29 5.59
CA GLY A 201 -11.25 8.17 6.52
C GLY A 201 -10.30 7.09 6.00
N ASN A 202 -10.82 5.87 5.77
CA ASN A 202 -10.06 4.75 5.21
C ASN A 202 -10.18 4.61 3.68
N VAL A 203 -10.84 5.54 2.99
CA VAL A 203 -11.04 5.48 1.53
C VAL A 203 -9.98 6.32 0.83
N GLY A 204 -9.19 5.69 -0.03
CA GLY A 204 -8.28 6.36 -0.96
C GLY A 204 -9.07 7.02 -2.09
N VAL A 205 -8.73 8.27 -2.39
CA VAL A 205 -9.34 9.03 -3.48
C VAL A 205 -8.24 9.56 -4.38
N CYS A 206 -8.23 9.11 -5.63
CA CYS A 206 -7.33 9.59 -6.68
C CYS A 206 -8.05 10.63 -7.53
N ARG A 207 -7.41 11.79 -7.75
CA ARG A 207 -7.96 12.88 -8.56
C ARG A 207 -6.93 13.40 -9.56
N ALA A 208 -7.35 13.55 -10.81
CA ALA A 208 -6.53 14.17 -11.85
C ALA A 208 -6.19 15.63 -11.51
N THR A 209 -4.93 16.02 -11.72
CA THR A 209 -4.43 17.40 -11.53
C THR A 209 -4.33 18.17 -12.84
N ARG A 210 -4.41 17.46 -13.98
CA ARG A 210 -4.38 18.01 -15.33
C ARG A 210 -5.18 17.10 -16.26
N TYR A 211 -5.37 17.55 -17.50
CA TYR A 211 -5.91 16.70 -18.56
C TYR A 211 -5.01 15.47 -18.77
N ILE A 212 -5.63 14.29 -18.88
CA ILE A 212 -4.98 12.99 -19.10
C ILE A 212 -5.53 12.44 -20.42
N PRO A 213 -4.75 12.46 -21.51
CA PRO A 213 -5.16 11.85 -22.77
C PRO A 213 -5.50 10.36 -22.62
N SER A 214 -6.49 9.88 -23.39
CA SER A 214 -6.77 8.44 -23.47
C SER A 214 -5.52 7.66 -23.88
N GLY A 215 -5.30 6.51 -23.26
CA GLY A 215 -4.11 5.66 -23.44
C GLY A 215 -2.83 6.17 -22.77
N SER A 216 -2.86 7.33 -22.10
CA SER A 216 -1.71 7.82 -21.34
C SER A 216 -1.71 7.29 -19.91
N GLN A 217 -0.51 7.08 -19.37
CA GLN A 217 -0.35 6.57 -18.02
C GLN A 217 -0.77 7.60 -16.96
N VAL A 218 -1.61 7.16 -16.02
CA VAL A 218 -1.85 7.91 -14.77
C VAL A 218 -0.66 7.72 -13.84
N ASN A 219 -0.10 8.83 -13.35
CA ASN A 219 1.03 8.82 -12.42
C ASN A 219 0.81 9.78 -11.26
N ILE A 220 1.36 9.38 -10.11
CA ILE A 220 1.31 10.13 -8.85
C ILE A 220 2.73 10.49 -8.42
N CYS A 221 2.88 11.34 -7.40
CA CYS A 221 4.17 11.58 -6.79
C CYS A 221 4.28 10.81 -5.48
N TYR A 222 5.35 10.05 -5.32
CA TYR A 222 5.57 9.17 -4.16
C TYR A 222 6.25 9.92 -3.00
N ILE A 223 6.90 11.04 -3.29
CA ILE A 223 7.69 11.78 -2.30
C ILE A 223 6.94 13.07 -1.96
N GLU A 224 6.86 13.37 -0.67
CA GLU A 224 6.19 14.57 -0.15
C GLU A 224 6.84 15.87 -0.65
N ILE A 225 8.09 15.79 -1.10
CA ILE A 225 8.91 16.93 -1.54
C ILE A 225 8.69 17.38 -2.99
N TYR A 226 7.62 16.92 -3.65
CA TYR A 226 7.38 17.18 -5.08
C TYR A 226 7.52 18.66 -5.48
N TYR A 227 6.95 19.57 -4.68
CA TYR A 227 7.01 21.02 -4.92
C TYR A 227 8.17 21.72 -4.20
N SER A 228 8.83 21.07 -3.24
CA SER A 228 9.84 21.71 -2.40
C SER A 228 11.28 21.33 -2.75
N GLU A 229 11.50 20.24 -3.50
CA GLU A 229 12.84 19.77 -3.85
C GLU A 229 13.17 19.92 -5.35
N PRO A 230 13.77 21.06 -5.74
CA PRO A 230 14.16 21.29 -7.12
C PRO A 230 15.36 20.43 -7.58
N ASP A 231 16.15 19.86 -6.66
CA ASP A 231 17.34 19.08 -7.01
C ASP A 231 16.99 17.65 -7.47
N ARG A 232 17.40 17.33 -8.72
CA ARG A 232 17.18 16.03 -9.34
C ARG A 232 17.82 14.88 -8.55
N ASN A 233 19.05 15.08 -8.08
CA ASN A 233 19.82 14.04 -7.41
C ASN A 233 19.21 13.74 -6.04
N ILE A 234 18.73 14.77 -5.34
CA ILE A 234 18.00 14.58 -4.06
C ILE A 234 16.72 13.78 -4.31
N ARG A 235 15.87 14.18 -5.28
CA ARG A 235 14.64 13.43 -5.62
C ARG A 235 14.93 11.97 -5.99
N ARG A 236 15.91 11.73 -6.88
CA ARG A 236 16.30 10.38 -7.30
C ARG A 236 16.84 9.56 -6.14
N LYS A 237 17.65 10.16 -5.25
CA LYS A 237 18.15 9.49 -4.05
C LYS A 237 17.01 9.09 -3.13
N SER A 238 16.08 9.99 -2.81
CA SER A 238 14.92 9.69 -1.96
C SER A 238 14.07 8.55 -2.54
N LEU A 239 13.83 8.56 -3.85
CA LEU A 239 13.08 7.50 -4.53
C LEU A 239 13.83 6.17 -4.54
N PHE A 240 15.15 6.19 -4.75
CA PHE A 240 15.97 4.99 -4.75
C PHE A 240 16.04 4.35 -3.35
N ASP A 241 16.25 5.17 -2.32
CA ASP A 241 16.35 4.68 -0.94
C ASP A 241 15.02 4.02 -0.50
N ALA A 242 13.88 4.65 -0.81
CA ALA A 242 12.56 4.17 -0.45
C ALA A 242 12.05 3.03 -1.34
N TYR A 243 12.12 3.18 -2.66
CA TYR A 243 11.45 2.33 -3.65
C TYR A 243 12.41 1.57 -4.58
N SER A 244 13.73 1.79 -4.47
CA SER A 244 14.74 1.05 -5.24
C SER A 244 14.56 1.14 -6.76
N PHE A 245 14.22 2.34 -7.26
CA PHE A 245 14.25 2.66 -8.69
C PHE A 245 14.82 4.07 -8.93
N ILE A 246 15.24 4.33 -10.16
CA ILE A 246 15.71 5.65 -10.60
C ILE A 246 14.63 6.30 -11.46
N CYS A 247 14.17 7.50 -11.05
CA CYS A 247 13.16 8.23 -11.79
C CYS A 247 13.70 8.81 -13.11
N ASN A 248 12.98 8.51 -14.20
CA ASN A 248 13.27 8.97 -15.56
C ASN A 248 12.11 9.76 -16.17
N CYS A 249 11.28 10.43 -15.36
CA CYS A 249 10.28 11.35 -15.88
C CYS A 249 10.93 12.55 -16.60
N ASP A 250 10.15 13.28 -17.39
CA ASP A 250 10.62 14.42 -18.20
C ASP A 250 11.42 15.45 -17.40
N VAL A 251 11.00 15.75 -16.15
CA VAL A 251 11.70 16.69 -15.26
C VAL A 251 13.10 16.16 -14.88
N CYS A 252 13.22 14.86 -14.62
CA CYS A 252 14.51 14.25 -14.28
C CYS A 252 15.42 14.09 -15.51
N LEU A 253 14.86 13.85 -16.69
CA LEU A 253 15.63 13.71 -17.94
C LEU A 253 16.13 15.06 -18.47
N SER A 254 15.27 16.08 -18.48
CA SER A 254 15.60 17.44 -18.96
C SER A 254 16.57 18.21 -18.06
N ASN A 255 16.83 17.71 -16.84
CA ASN A 255 17.58 18.42 -15.80
C ASN A 255 17.01 19.82 -15.48
N CYS A 256 15.73 20.07 -15.84
CA CYS A 256 15.06 21.31 -15.51
C CYS A 256 14.89 21.42 -14.00
N LYS A 257 15.38 22.53 -13.43
CA LYS A 257 14.96 22.95 -12.10
C LYS A 257 13.47 23.28 -12.18
N LEU A 258 12.66 22.68 -11.31
CA LEU A 258 11.27 23.08 -11.13
C LEU A 258 11.27 24.55 -10.68
N SER A 259 10.95 25.47 -11.59
CA SER A 259 10.86 26.89 -11.27
C SER A 259 9.50 27.19 -10.65
N LEU A 260 9.47 27.35 -9.33
CA LEU A 260 8.26 27.76 -8.60
C LEU A 260 7.88 29.23 -8.84
N SER A 261 8.68 30.01 -9.58
CA SER A 261 8.46 31.45 -9.75
C SER A 261 7.26 31.81 -10.65
N GLY A 262 6.63 30.84 -11.32
CA GLY A 262 5.51 31.06 -12.24
C GLY A 262 4.17 30.46 -11.80
N ILE A 263 4.15 29.56 -10.82
CA ILE A 263 2.90 28.97 -10.33
C ILE A 263 2.33 29.93 -9.29
N LYS A 264 1.64 30.98 -9.75
CA LYS A 264 0.61 31.61 -8.91
C LYS A 264 -0.38 30.50 -8.59
N MET A 265 -0.33 29.99 -7.36
CA MET A 265 -1.48 29.40 -6.71
C MET A 265 -2.58 30.47 -6.74
N SER A 266 -3.34 30.57 -7.83
CA SER A 266 -4.70 31.07 -7.73
C SER A 266 -5.32 30.17 -6.70
N GLY A 267 -5.50 30.69 -5.48
CA GLY A 267 -5.98 29.91 -4.36
C GLY A 267 -7.12 29.04 -4.87
N PHE A 268 -7.07 27.75 -4.55
CA PHE A 268 -8.21 26.87 -4.77
C PHE A 268 -9.39 27.54 -4.05
N THR A 269 -10.15 28.36 -4.78
CA THR A 269 -11.50 28.72 -4.43
C THR A 269 -12.24 27.43 -4.63
N PHE A 270 -12.36 26.67 -3.54
CA PHE A 270 -13.44 25.71 -3.42
C PHE A 270 -14.69 26.45 -3.92
N PRO A 271 -15.41 25.93 -4.94
CA PRO A 271 -16.70 26.51 -5.27
C PRO A 271 -17.45 26.60 -3.95
N LYS A 272 -17.92 27.81 -3.59
CA LYS A 272 -18.72 28.02 -2.38
C LYS A 272 -19.78 26.94 -2.39
N LEU A 273 -19.64 25.93 -1.53
CA LEU A 273 -20.71 25.00 -1.24
C LEU A 273 -21.83 25.89 -0.73
N ARG A 274 -22.83 26.14 -1.57
CA ARG A 274 -24.06 26.80 -1.15
C ARG A 274 -24.66 25.86 -0.12
N THR A 275 -24.39 26.17 1.15
CA THR A 275 -25.09 25.58 2.27
C THR A 275 -26.53 26.09 2.21
N LYS A 276 -27.39 25.30 1.59
CA LYS A 276 -28.78 25.20 2.02
C LYS A 276 -28.97 23.78 2.50
N ASP A 277 -29.02 23.66 3.82
CA ASP A 277 -29.61 22.56 4.59
C ASP A 277 -29.80 21.24 3.86
N ASN A 278 -28.94 20.27 4.14
CA ASN A 278 -29.31 19.10 4.92
C ASN A 278 -28.13 18.12 5.00
N ARG A 279 -28.08 17.40 6.11
CA ARG A 279 -27.10 16.36 6.43
C ARG A 279 -26.95 15.42 5.23
N VAL A 280 -25.74 15.29 4.69
CA VAL A 280 -25.43 14.23 3.72
C VAL A 280 -25.70 12.91 4.42
N SER A 281 -26.73 12.21 3.96
CA SER A 281 -27.18 10.97 4.58
C SER A 281 -26.35 9.81 4.05
N ARG A 282 -26.28 8.70 4.81
CA ARG A 282 -25.61 7.46 4.39
C ARG A 282 -26.04 6.96 2.99
N ASN A 283 -27.21 7.36 2.50
CA ASN A 283 -27.75 6.92 1.21
C ASN A 283 -27.12 7.64 0.00
N ASP A 284 -26.45 8.78 0.19
CA ASP A 284 -25.76 9.46 -0.93
C ASP A 284 -24.49 8.71 -1.38
N PHE A 285 -23.98 7.79 -0.55
CA PHE A 285 -22.84 6.93 -0.87
C PHE A 285 -23.23 5.71 -1.73
N GLU A 286 -24.51 5.30 -1.73
CA GLU A 286 -24.95 4.16 -2.56
C GLU A 286 -24.99 4.51 -4.05
N ASN A 287 -25.19 5.78 -4.40
CA ASN A 287 -25.19 6.24 -5.78
C ASN A 287 -23.79 6.48 -6.38
N THR A 288 -22.72 6.50 -5.59
CA THR A 288 -21.34 6.54 -6.12
C THR A 288 -20.80 5.15 -6.46
N ALA A 289 -21.47 4.08 -6.02
CA ALA A 289 -21.15 2.71 -6.40
C ALA A 289 -21.48 2.41 -7.89
N SER A 290 -22.36 3.19 -8.53
CA SER A 290 -22.70 3.00 -9.95
C SER A 290 -21.74 3.69 -10.93
N LEU A 291 -20.81 4.53 -10.45
CA LEU A 291 -19.80 5.21 -11.28
C LEU A 291 -18.45 4.46 -11.33
N LYS A 292 -18.35 3.27 -10.72
CA LYS A 292 -17.19 2.37 -10.84
C LYS A 292 -17.24 1.46 -12.08
N LYS A 293 -18.26 1.54 -12.93
CA LYS A 293 -18.37 0.71 -14.15
C LYS A 293 -17.73 1.31 -15.41
N GLU A 294 -17.26 2.54 -15.40
CA GLU A 294 -16.66 3.19 -16.59
C GLU A 294 -15.18 3.60 -16.45
N LEU A 295 -14.56 3.40 -15.28
CA LEU A 295 -13.12 3.66 -15.07
C LEU A 295 -12.23 2.41 -15.24
N CYS A 296 -12.77 1.34 -15.83
CA CYS A 296 -12.03 0.12 -16.21
C CYS A 296 -11.83 -0.05 -17.72
N LEU A 297 -12.05 1.00 -18.51
CA LEU A 297 -11.56 1.04 -19.89
C LEU A 297 -10.45 2.09 -19.95
N ILE A 298 -9.30 1.70 -20.49
CA ILE A 298 -8.01 2.41 -20.50
C ILE A 298 -7.10 2.00 -19.32
N ILE A 299 -6.82 0.70 -19.25
CA ILE A 299 -5.44 0.21 -19.13
C ILE A 299 -4.88 0.13 -20.55
#